data_AF-A0AAU7Q6W2-F1
#
_entry.id   AF-A0AAU7Q6W2-F1
#
_cell.length_a   1.000
_cell.length_b   1.000
_cell.length_c   1.000
_cell.angle_alpha   90.00
_cell.angle_beta   90.00
_cell.angle_gamma   90.00
#
_symmetry.space_group_name_H-M   'P 1'
#
loop_
_entity.id
_entity.type
_entity.pdbx_description
1 polymer ?
#
loop_
_entity_poly.entity_id
_entity_poly.type
_entity_poly.pdbx_seq_one_letter_code
_entity_poly.pdbx_strand_id
1 'polypeptide(L)'
;MPTNLLIDSPIAQPHPFVYHSAEENGDSIAGIKTAANVTICRNSTKSPDDSARIIQRFFQKVIAARAYYNMFSNGSYFKELGHELPKVSGPPSFAALTHLDKISAEYLENIRAKTSDLNRQELALLERVIDANILLRHQSNSNLAENKLLKIFSNDYLSRQGINSGKNTFAGDKTCLSNHGFVFTAVEFAADLSQAPLNTKHSTVDFGANAYLIDEQSLRNKIIYYTLCDHFDNQQFPFFTHEHQEFIKQFPQAKIEAYRHIHGDKGVHDVPIFNQKDMKLALGLHLIHFIRSSKDPIFKEFALKKDMTEKELDRLINFVFQPECHIPQMVNTSRYSEKKLGDIPLKAAVMASNLKRLNQLVTSKNDACKAMVIAIEKAKEDIVDILLQQWEFTSLDIPIMRAINFGDIEYELSKNSASTKILRVFLERGLVEVNKIFKNTNGGDTMLDNAIKYDDNEMVCLLKKFGAVRGKELSGNNAQIHIR
;
A
#
# COMPACT_ATOMS: atom_id res chain seq x y z
N MET A 1 65.24 -27.45 -7.00
CA MET A 1 65.61 -26.15 -7.58
C MET A 1 64.44 -25.18 -7.42
N PRO A 2 64.71 -23.88 -7.23
CA PRO A 2 64.32 -23.02 -6.10
C PRO A 2 62.93 -22.34 -6.29
N THR A 3 62.29 -21.56 -5.39
CA THR A 3 62.75 -20.67 -4.29
C THR A 3 61.53 -20.27 -3.41
N ASN A 4 61.70 -20.31 -2.08
CA ASN A 4 61.27 -19.38 -1.00
C ASN A 4 60.30 -18.20 -1.33
N LEU A 5 59.34 -17.77 -0.50
CA LEU A 5 59.41 -17.41 0.93
C LEU A 5 57.99 -17.26 1.56
N LEU A 6 57.90 -17.59 2.85
CA LEU A 6 56.85 -17.26 3.83
C LEU A 6 56.71 -15.74 4.05
N ILE A 7 55.49 -15.22 4.30
CA ILE A 7 55.17 -14.23 5.36
C ILE A 7 53.70 -14.41 5.83
N ASP A 8 53.54 -14.50 7.15
CA ASP A 8 52.30 -14.51 7.93
C ASP A 8 51.64 -13.12 8.11
N SER A 9 50.29 -13.09 8.02
CA SER A 9 49.32 -12.25 8.77
C SER A 9 49.38 -10.70 8.64
N PRO A 10 48.35 -9.89 9.01
CA PRO A 10 47.15 -10.20 9.81
C PRO A 10 45.80 -9.60 9.32
N ILE A 11 44.76 -10.08 10.01
CA ILE A 11 43.38 -9.63 10.13
C ILE A 11 43.27 -8.10 10.27
N ALA A 12 42.51 -7.45 9.38
CA ALA A 12 42.20 -6.02 9.44
C ALA A 12 41.12 -5.73 10.49
N GLN A 13 41.50 -4.93 11.50
CA GLN A 13 40.59 -4.22 12.38
C GLN A 13 40.25 -2.82 11.82
N PRO A 14 39.08 -2.25 12.14
CA PRO A 14 38.62 -0.98 11.59
C PRO A 14 39.41 0.23 12.13
N HIS A 15 39.70 1.16 11.22
CA HIS A 15 40.46 2.38 11.45
C HIS A 15 39.79 3.33 12.47
N PRO A 16 40.56 3.90 13.43
CA PRO A 16 40.12 5.01 14.27
C PRO A 16 40.22 6.33 13.51
N PHE A 17 39.15 7.14 13.58
CA PHE A 17 39.16 8.52 13.11
C PHE A 17 40.11 9.36 13.99
N VAL A 18 41.09 9.99 13.33
CA VAL A 18 42.03 10.95 13.93
C VAL A 18 41.33 12.29 14.10
N TYR A 19 41.30 12.80 15.34
CA TYR A 19 40.91 14.15 15.67
C TYR A 19 42.03 15.13 15.28
N HIS A 20 41.70 16.19 14.53
CA HIS A 20 42.52 17.39 14.46
C HIS A 20 42.10 18.35 15.58
N SER A 21 43.04 18.64 16.48
CA SER A 21 42.96 19.68 17.50
C SER A 21 43.22 21.06 16.87
N ALA A 22 42.31 21.99 17.07
CA ALA A 22 42.56 23.43 16.99
C ALA A 22 41.95 24.08 18.24
N GLU A 23 42.80 24.42 19.20
CA GLU A 23 42.62 25.53 20.16
C GLU A 23 42.48 26.83 19.33
N GLU A 24 41.80 27.91 19.69
CA GLU A 24 41.15 28.39 20.91
C GLU A 24 40.31 29.59 20.42
N ASN A 25 39.08 29.77 20.93
CA ASN A 25 38.57 31.07 21.35
C ASN A 25 37.22 30.87 22.01
N GLY A 26 37.19 31.24 23.29
CA GLY A 26 36.10 30.99 24.21
C GLY A 26 34.85 31.79 23.92
N ASP A 27 33.71 31.12 24.10
CA ASP A 27 32.57 31.69 24.80
C ASP A 27 31.86 30.57 25.54
N SER A 28 31.69 30.76 26.86
CA SER A 28 31.19 29.78 27.80
C SER A 28 29.69 29.51 27.59
N ILE A 29 29.33 28.31 27.14
CA ILE A 29 27.96 27.80 27.30
C ILE A 29 27.93 26.92 28.56
N ALA A 30 27.71 27.58 29.69
CA ALA A 30 27.33 26.93 30.93
C ALA A 30 25.97 26.24 30.72
N GLY A 31 25.95 24.91 30.62
CA GLY A 31 24.68 24.18 30.48
C GLY A 31 24.74 22.70 30.12
N ILE A 32 25.90 22.12 29.80
CA ILE A 32 25.99 20.68 29.53
C ILE A 32 26.46 19.97 30.80
N LYS A 33 25.50 19.50 31.60
CA LYS A 33 25.80 18.44 32.58
C LYS A 33 26.21 17.21 31.79
N THR A 34 27.50 16.90 31.79
CA THR A 34 28.05 15.62 31.36
C THR A 34 27.25 14.50 32.03
N ALA A 35 26.67 13.63 31.20
CA ALA A 35 25.93 12.43 31.60
C ALA A 35 26.84 11.34 32.19
N ALA A 36 27.84 11.73 32.98
CA ALA A 36 28.79 10.83 33.63
C ALA A 36 28.48 10.59 35.11
N ASN A 37 27.53 11.35 35.70
CA ASN A 37 27.10 11.17 37.10
C ASN A 37 25.59 10.99 37.24
N VAL A 38 24.96 10.26 36.31
CA VAL A 38 23.70 9.60 36.65
C VAL A 38 24.09 8.32 37.38
N THR A 39 23.99 8.34 38.71
CA THR A 39 23.93 7.13 39.51
C THR A 39 22.79 6.29 38.93
N ILE A 40 23.11 5.31 38.09
CA ILE A 40 22.16 4.30 37.66
C ILE A 40 21.79 3.56 38.93
N CYS A 41 20.64 3.91 39.51
CA CYS A 41 20.00 3.09 40.52
C CYS A 41 19.83 1.69 39.88
N ARG A 42 20.74 0.77 40.21
CA ARG A 42 20.74 -0.64 39.80
C ARG A 42 19.62 -1.44 40.48
N ASN A 43 18.43 -0.85 40.56
CA ASN A 43 17.23 -1.49 41.09
C ASN A 43 16.18 -1.70 39.97
N SER A 44 16.61 -1.94 38.73
CA SER A 44 15.73 -2.47 37.68
C SER A 44 16.03 -3.95 37.46
N THR A 45 15.30 -4.81 38.16
CA THR A 45 15.21 -6.27 37.91
C THR A 45 14.44 -6.59 36.63
N LYS A 46 14.43 -5.69 35.63
CA LYS A 46 13.73 -5.94 34.37
C LYS A 46 14.61 -6.80 33.48
N SER A 47 14.07 -7.91 33.02
CA SER A 47 14.77 -8.78 32.09
C SER A 47 15.10 -8.01 30.78
N PRO A 48 16.12 -8.42 30.03
CA PRO A 48 16.37 -7.90 28.68
C PRO A 48 15.12 -7.96 27.80
N ASP A 49 14.30 -8.99 27.94
CA ASP A 49 13.03 -9.16 27.21
C ASP A 49 11.98 -8.12 27.59
N ASP A 50 11.90 -7.74 28.86
CA ASP A 50 10.99 -6.68 29.30
C ASP A 50 11.43 -5.32 28.77
N SER A 51 12.75 -5.08 28.78
CA SER A 51 13.33 -3.86 28.22
C SER A 51 13.08 -3.76 26.71
N ALA A 52 13.31 -4.84 25.97
CA ALA A 52 13.02 -4.93 24.54
C ALA A 52 11.53 -4.69 24.25
N ARG A 53 10.62 -5.27 25.04
CA ARG A 53 9.17 -5.05 24.91
C ARG A 53 8.77 -3.59 25.15
N ILE A 54 9.36 -2.93 26.14
CA ILE A 54 9.10 -1.50 26.41
C ILE A 54 9.57 -0.63 25.25
N ILE A 55 10.79 -0.86 24.77
CA ILE A 55 11.37 -0.13 23.64
C ILE A 55 10.55 -0.34 22.37
N GLN A 56 10.16 -1.58 22.06
CA GLN A 56 9.33 -1.91 20.91
C GLN A 56 7.98 -1.17 20.96
N ARG A 57 7.30 -1.18 22.11
CA ARG A 57 6.03 -0.45 22.31
C ARG A 57 6.19 1.06 22.14
N PHE A 58 7.31 1.61 22.61
CA PHE A 58 7.61 3.03 22.41
C PHE A 58 7.76 3.36 20.93
N PHE A 59 8.55 2.60 20.17
CA PHE A 59 8.70 2.82 18.73
C PHE A 59 7.39 2.64 17.97
N GLN A 60 6.57 1.64 18.32
CA GLN A 60 5.23 1.47 17.73
C GLN A 60 4.34 2.70 17.96
N LYS A 61 4.38 3.29 19.16
CA LYS A 61 3.66 4.55 19.47
C LYS A 61 4.18 5.72 18.63
N VAL A 62 5.49 5.88 18.50
CA VAL A 62 6.10 6.95 17.69
C VAL A 62 5.73 6.82 16.22
N ILE A 63 5.78 5.61 15.66
CA ILE A 63 5.39 5.31 14.28
C ILE A 63 3.92 5.64 14.06
N ALA A 64 3.04 5.15 14.95
CA ALA A 64 1.62 5.45 14.90
C ALA A 64 1.37 6.96 14.94
N ALA A 65 1.93 7.67 15.92
CA ALA A 65 1.71 9.10 16.08
C ALA A 65 2.11 9.92 14.85
N ARG A 66 3.19 9.53 14.16
CA ARG A 66 3.58 10.16 12.89
C ARG A 66 2.55 9.92 11.78
N ALA A 67 2.06 8.69 11.63
CA ALA A 67 1.08 8.35 10.62
C ALA A 67 -0.26 9.10 10.86
N TYR A 68 -0.77 9.09 12.10
CA TYR A 68 -1.98 9.81 12.48
C TYR A 68 -1.83 11.32 12.36
N TYR A 69 -0.69 11.87 12.81
CA TYR A 69 -0.44 13.30 12.65
C TYR A 69 -0.44 13.71 11.17
N ASN A 70 0.19 12.93 10.29
CA ASN A 70 0.17 13.22 8.86
C ASN A 70 -1.25 13.19 8.30
N MET A 71 -2.04 12.18 8.65
CA MET A 71 -3.44 12.03 8.25
C MET A 71 -4.27 13.25 8.67
N PHE A 72 -4.31 13.56 9.97
CA PHE A 72 -5.16 14.63 10.51
C PHE A 72 -4.66 16.05 10.21
N SER A 73 -3.37 16.27 9.95
CA SER A 73 -2.84 17.61 9.68
C SER A 73 -2.80 17.98 8.18
N ASN A 74 -2.84 16.97 7.29
CA ASN A 74 -2.70 17.20 5.84
C ASN A 74 -3.90 16.74 5.01
N GLY A 75 -4.78 15.87 5.51
CA GLY A 75 -5.98 15.46 4.77
C GLY A 75 -7.04 16.57 4.74
N SER A 76 -7.44 17.01 3.55
CA SER A 76 -8.41 18.10 3.40
C SER A 76 -9.79 17.79 3.99
N TYR A 77 -10.23 16.52 3.96
CA TYR A 77 -11.52 16.14 4.56
C TYR A 77 -11.51 16.35 6.07
N PHE A 78 -10.41 16.04 6.77
CA PHE A 78 -10.33 16.30 8.21
C PHE A 78 -10.46 17.79 8.52
N LYS A 79 -9.92 18.66 7.67
CA LYS A 79 -10.08 20.11 7.80
C LYS A 79 -11.52 20.57 7.56
N GLU A 80 -12.16 20.07 6.50
CA GLU A 80 -13.56 20.38 6.17
C GLU A 80 -14.50 19.96 7.30
N LEU A 81 -14.20 18.84 7.96
CA LEU A 81 -14.97 18.31 9.07
C LEU A 81 -14.61 18.97 10.42
N GLY A 82 -13.60 19.83 10.51
CA GLY A 82 -13.14 20.41 11.79
C GLY A 82 -12.46 19.39 12.72
N HIS A 83 -11.90 18.33 12.14
CA HIS A 83 -11.12 17.29 12.80
C HIS A 83 -9.61 17.44 12.53
N GLU A 84 -9.14 18.57 12.01
CA GLU A 84 -7.72 18.75 11.72
C GLU A 84 -6.86 18.85 13.00
N LEU A 85 -5.61 18.42 12.88
CA LEU A 85 -4.57 18.75 13.85
C LEU A 85 -3.72 19.92 13.34
N PRO A 86 -3.40 20.91 14.20
CA PRO A 86 -2.57 22.03 13.80
C PRO A 86 -1.17 21.55 13.41
N LYS A 87 -0.62 22.15 12.34
CA LYS A 87 0.74 21.85 11.90
C LYS A 87 1.75 22.40 12.90
N VAL A 88 2.71 21.57 13.29
CA VAL A 88 3.84 21.92 14.15
C VAL A 88 5.16 21.80 13.39
N SER A 89 6.15 22.60 13.78
CA SER A 89 7.50 22.60 13.19
C SER A 89 8.43 21.51 13.74
N GLY A 90 8.02 20.82 14.81
CA GLY A 90 8.78 19.76 15.48
C GLY A 90 8.23 18.34 15.23
N PRO A 91 8.82 17.31 15.87
CA PRO A 91 8.31 15.95 15.76
C PRO A 91 6.87 15.87 16.28
N PRO A 92 6.00 15.06 15.64
CA PRO A 92 4.62 14.88 16.09
C PRO A 92 4.56 14.40 17.53
N SER A 93 3.73 15.04 18.35
CA SER A 93 3.47 14.58 19.71
C SER A 93 2.51 13.38 19.72
N PHE A 94 2.39 12.70 20.86
CA PHE A 94 1.38 11.65 21.04
C PHE A 94 -0.06 12.18 21.10
N ALA A 95 -0.28 13.50 21.00
CA ALA A 95 -1.63 14.08 20.94
C ALA A 95 -2.43 13.56 19.74
N ALA A 96 -1.78 13.19 18.63
CA ALA A 96 -2.47 12.59 17.49
C ALA A 96 -3.16 11.26 17.81
N LEU A 97 -2.65 10.52 18.80
CA LEU A 97 -3.26 9.28 19.27
C LEU A 97 -4.50 9.56 20.14
N THR A 98 -4.39 10.55 21.03
CA THR A 98 -5.53 11.03 21.83
C THR A 98 -6.62 11.63 20.94
N HIS A 99 -6.24 12.26 19.84
CA HIS A 99 -7.17 12.82 18.86
C HIS A 99 -8.00 11.73 18.16
N LEU A 100 -7.36 10.60 17.78
CA LEU A 100 -8.08 9.43 17.29
C LEU A 100 -9.10 8.92 18.32
N ASP A 101 -8.68 8.79 19.58
CA ASP A 101 -9.58 8.32 20.65
C ASP A 101 -10.78 9.26 20.84
N LYS A 102 -10.56 10.58 20.74
CA LYS A 102 -11.63 11.59 20.80
C LYS A 102 -12.63 11.45 19.65
N ILE A 103 -12.14 11.38 18.41
CA ILE A 103 -13.00 11.24 17.22
C ILE A 103 -13.79 9.93 17.27
N SER A 104 -13.13 8.83 17.65
CA SER A 104 -13.77 7.52 17.83
C SER A 104 -14.92 7.57 18.84
N ALA A 105 -14.70 8.23 19.99
CA ALA A 105 -15.72 8.39 21.01
C ALA A 105 -16.89 9.27 20.52
N GLU A 106 -16.62 10.36 19.79
CA GLU A 106 -17.65 11.22 19.21
C GLU A 106 -18.57 10.44 18.24
N TYR A 107 -18.00 9.68 17.29
CA TYR A 107 -18.80 8.85 16.40
C TYR A 107 -19.57 7.75 17.14
N LEU A 108 -18.96 7.14 18.16
CA LEU A 108 -19.60 6.10 18.95
C LEU A 108 -20.81 6.64 19.73
N GLU A 109 -20.70 7.83 20.33
CA GLU A 109 -21.82 8.46 21.03
C GLU A 109 -22.96 8.81 20.06
N ASN A 110 -22.64 9.29 18.86
CA ASN A 110 -23.63 9.60 17.84
C ASN A 110 -24.45 8.36 17.44
N ILE A 111 -23.80 7.21 17.22
CA ILE A 111 -24.53 5.99 16.86
C ILE A 111 -25.30 5.39 18.05
N ARG A 112 -24.78 5.52 19.28
CA ARG A 112 -25.50 5.13 20.51
C ARG A 112 -26.82 5.88 20.64
N ALA A 113 -26.82 7.19 20.40
CA ALA A 113 -28.04 8.00 20.42
C ALA A 113 -29.07 7.54 19.37
N LYS A 114 -28.61 7.15 18.16
CA LYS A 114 -29.47 6.62 17.07
C LYS A 114 -29.96 5.18 17.32
N THR A 115 -29.45 4.51 18.34
CA THR A 115 -29.73 3.11 18.67
C THR A 115 -30.15 2.92 20.12
N SER A 116 -30.76 3.95 20.73
CA SER A 116 -31.33 3.82 22.07
C SER A 116 -32.33 2.68 22.14
N ASP A 117 -32.49 2.11 23.34
CA ASP A 117 -33.51 1.10 23.66
C ASP A 117 -33.39 -0.18 22.82
N LEU A 118 -32.23 -0.83 22.90
CA LEU A 118 -32.01 -2.12 22.24
C LEU A 118 -32.93 -3.20 22.82
N ASN A 119 -33.68 -3.87 21.95
CA ASN A 119 -34.48 -5.03 22.35
C ASN A 119 -33.60 -6.28 22.54
N ARG A 120 -34.20 -7.36 23.04
CA ARG A 120 -33.45 -8.61 23.35
C ARG A 120 -32.76 -9.24 22.14
N GLN A 121 -33.36 -9.16 20.95
CA GLN A 121 -32.76 -9.71 19.73
C GLN A 121 -31.61 -8.83 19.24
N GLU A 122 -31.76 -7.50 19.34
CA GLU A 122 -30.71 -6.53 18.99
C GLU A 122 -29.51 -6.65 19.93
N LEU A 123 -29.74 -6.81 21.24
CA LEU A 123 -28.68 -7.09 22.22
C LEU A 123 -27.93 -8.38 21.88
N ALA A 124 -28.65 -9.45 21.53
CA ALA A 124 -28.05 -10.72 21.14
C ALA A 124 -27.23 -10.62 19.84
N LEU A 125 -27.64 -9.78 18.89
CA LEU A 125 -26.85 -9.49 17.69
C LEU A 125 -25.60 -8.68 18.05
N LEU A 126 -25.74 -7.66 18.90
CA LEU A 126 -24.63 -6.82 19.33
C LEU A 126 -23.54 -7.63 20.04
N GLU A 127 -23.94 -8.49 20.99
CA GLU A 127 -23.03 -9.40 21.70
C GLU A 127 -22.26 -10.28 20.72
N ARG A 128 -22.92 -10.83 19.68
CA ARG A 128 -22.23 -11.62 18.65
C ARG A 128 -21.20 -10.83 17.88
N VAL A 129 -21.49 -9.60 17.48
CA VAL A 129 -20.53 -8.76 16.76
C VAL A 129 -19.32 -8.44 17.64
N ILE A 130 -19.55 -8.17 18.93
CA ILE A 130 -18.48 -7.88 19.90
C ILE A 130 -17.60 -9.12 20.13
N ASP A 131 -18.21 -10.29 20.28
CA ASP A 131 -17.51 -11.54 20.59
C ASP A 131 -16.92 -12.23 19.36
N ALA A 132 -17.32 -11.81 18.15
CA ALA A 132 -16.82 -12.40 16.92
C ALA A 132 -15.31 -12.23 16.76
N ASN A 133 -14.64 -13.30 16.35
CA ASN A 133 -13.24 -13.24 15.96
C ASN A 133 -13.09 -12.51 14.63
N ILE A 134 -12.10 -11.62 14.54
CA ILE A 134 -11.76 -10.94 13.29
C ILE A 134 -10.45 -11.48 12.70
N LEU A 135 -10.43 -11.59 11.39
CA LEU A 135 -9.26 -11.84 10.57
C LEU A 135 -9.03 -10.63 9.67
N LEU A 136 -7.78 -10.20 9.56
CA LEU A 136 -7.41 -9.20 8.58
C LEU A 136 -6.91 -9.89 7.32
N ARG A 137 -7.50 -9.56 6.17
CA ARG A 137 -7.04 -10.01 4.87
C ARG A 137 -6.30 -8.88 4.16
N HIS A 138 -5.05 -9.14 3.82
CA HIS A 138 -4.31 -8.38 2.82
C HIS A 138 -4.16 -9.24 1.57
N GLN A 139 -4.60 -8.74 0.41
CA GLN A 139 -4.40 -9.43 -0.87
C GLN A 139 -3.34 -8.74 -1.71
N SER A 140 -2.47 -9.53 -2.33
CA SER A 140 -1.43 -9.01 -3.21
C SER A 140 -0.94 -10.08 -4.18
N ASN A 141 -0.47 -9.64 -5.35
CA ASN A 141 0.31 -10.49 -6.26
C ASN A 141 1.81 -10.51 -5.91
N SER A 142 2.26 -9.66 -4.99
CA SER A 142 3.64 -9.64 -4.52
C SER A 142 3.91 -10.83 -3.60
N ASN A 143 5.16 -11.30 -3.57
CA ASN A 143 5.58 -12.29 -2.60
C ASN A 143 5.97 -11.60 -1.29
N LEU A 144 5.00 -11.42 -0.39
CA LEU A 144 5.17 -10.65 0.86
C LEU A 144 5.67 -11.50 2.03
N ALA A 145 5.74 -12.81 1.84
CA ALA A 145 6.19 -13.79 2.81
C ALA A 145 7.58 -14.33 2.45
N GLU A 146 8.52 -14.20 3.36
CA GLU A 146 9.86 -14.78 3.23
C GLU A 146 10.29 -15.38 4.57
N ASN A 147 10.85 -16.60 4.56
CA ASN A 147 11.34 -17.28 5.77
C ASN A 147 10.29 -17.35 6.91
N LYS A 148 9.02 -17.59 6.57
CA LYS A 148 7.86 -17.62 7.49
C LYS A 148 7.59 -16.28 8.18
N LEU A 149 8.07 -15.17 7.63
CA LEU A 149 7.81 -13.83 8.11
C LEU A 149 7.05 -13.03 7.04
N LEU A 150 5.85 -12.59 7.37
CA LEU A 150 5.06 -11.70 6.53
C LEU A 150 5.50 -10.25 6.77
N LYS A 151 5.87 -9.55 5.69
CA LYS A 151 6.22 -8.13 5.70
C LYS A 151 5.37 -7.37 4.70
N ILE A 152 4.55 -6.45 5.21
CA ILE A 152 3.73 -5.57 4.39
C ILE A 152 4.07 -4.15 4.79
N PHE A 153 4.33 -3.28 3.82
CA PHE A 153 4.70 -1.88 4.06
C PHE A 153 3.65 -0.94 3.47
N SER A 154 3.43 0.17 4.15
CA SER A 154 2.60 1.27 3.66
C SER A 154 3.17 1.88 2.38
N ASN A 155 2.31 2.51 1.58
CA ASN A 155 2.72 3.16 0.34
C ASN A 155 3.78 4.24 0.56
N ASP A 156 3.63 5.04 1.62
CA ASP A 156 4.60 6.07 2.01
C ASP A 156 5.97 5.47 2.37
N TYR A 157 5.99 4.35 3.09
CA TYR A 157 7.25 3.67 3.40
C TYR A 157 7.95 3.18 2.13
N LEU A 158 7.22 2.49 1.25
CA LEU A 158 7.76 1.99 -0.02
C LEU A 158 8.31 3.13 -0.89
N SER A 159 7.57 4.24 -0.99
CA SER A 159 7.97 5.42 -1.75
C SER A 159 9.29 6.02 -1.24
N ARG A 160 9.46 6.10 0.08
CA ARG A 160 10.72 6.58 0.70
C ARG A 160 11.91 5.66 0.48
N GLN A 161 11.68 4.38 0.18
CA GLN A 161 12.72 3.43 -0.20
C GLN A 161 12.98 3.43 -1.72
N GLY A 162 12.34 4.32 -2.49
CA GLY A 162 12.45 4.35 -3.94
C GLY A 162 11.70 3.20 -4.64
N ILE A 163 10.82 2.48 -3.93
CA ILE A 163 10.07 1.37 -4.51
C ILE A 163 8.80 1.91 -5.18
N ASN A 164 8.74 1.78 -6.51
CA ASN A 164 7.59 2.22 -7.30
C ASN A 164 6.45 1.18 -7.27
N SER A 165 5.38 1.48 -6.54
CA SER A 165 4.16 0.65 -6.49
C SER A 165 3.20 0.87 -7.67
N GLY A 166 3.54 1.75 -8.63
CA GLY A 166 2.66 2.16 -9.73
C GLY A 166 1.54 3.12 -9.28
N LYS A 167 0.58 3.40 -10.19
CA LYS A 167 -0.57 4.29 -9.96
C LYS A 167 -1.70 3.64 -9.15
N ASN A 168 -1.39 2.84 -8.12
CA ASN A 168 -2.41 2.21 -7.27
C ASN A 168 -3.01 3.17 -6.23
N THR A 169 -2.75 4.46 -6.39
CA THR A 169 -3.13 5.51 -5.46
C THR A 169 -3.41 6.76 -6.28
N PHE A 170 -4.61 7.32 -6.18
CA PHE A 170 -4.94 8.55 -6.88
C PHE A 170 -4.37 9.75 -6.13
N ALA A 171 -3.91 10.76 -6.88
CA ALA A 171 -3.39 12.00 -6.27
C ALA A 171 -4.46 12.72 -5.42
N GLY A 172 -5.74 12.55 -5.77
CA GLY A 172 -6.89 12.99 -4.98
C GLY A 172 -6.88 12.39 -3.58
N ASP A 173 -6.78 11.07 -3.46
CA ASP A 173 -6.81 10.36 -2.17
C ASP A 173 -5.72 10.85 -1.22
N LYS A 174 -4.51 11.08 -1.74
CA LYS A 174 -3.38 11.65 -0.97
C LYS A 174 -3.73 13.01 -0.37
N THR A 175 -4.40 13.84 -1.15
CA THR A 175 -4.79 15.19 -0.75
C THR A 175 -5.96 15.15 0.25
N CYS A 176 -6.95 14.30 0.01
CA CYS A 176 -8.16 14.24 0.83
C CYS A 176 -7.93 13.60 2.20
N LEU A 177 -7.22 12.48 2.24
CA LEU A 177 -7.09 11.67 3.47
C LEU A 177 -5.67 11.69 4.06
N SER A 178 -4.62 11.81 3.24
CA SER A 178 -3.23 11.74 3.73
C SER A 178 -2.91 10.49 4.58
N ASN A 179 -3.65 9.39 4.38
CA ASN A 179 -3.54 8.11 5.12
C ASN A 179 -2.58 7.09 4.46
N HIS A 180 -1.65 7.55 3.64
CA HIS A 180 -0.74 6.68 2.87
C HIS A 180 0.38 6.09 3.70
N GLY A 181 0.51 6.56 4.95
CA GLY A 181 1.37 5.98 5.98
C GLY A 181 0.77 4.72 6.62
N PHE A 182 -0.37 4.21 6.16
CA PHE A 182 -1.01 3.01 6.69
C PHE A 182 -0.96 1.84 5.68
N VAL A 183 -0.99 0.62 6.21
CA VAL A 183 -1.28 -0.61 5.48
C VAL A 183 -2.77 -0.89 5.62
N PHE A 184 -3.42 -1.15 4.50
CA PHE A 184 -4.86 -1.40 4.41
C PHE A 184 -5.12 -2.90 4.36
N THR A 185 -6.13 -3.33 5.10
CA THR A 185 -6.59 -4.72 5.15
C THR A 185 -8.10 -4.78 5.29
N ALA A 186 -8.75 -5.71 4.59
CA ALA A 186 -10.17 -6.00 4.81
C ALA A 186 -10.35 -6.74 6.15
N VAL A 187 -11.49 -6.55 6.80
CA VAL A 187 -11.86 -7.25 8.04
C VAL A 187 -12.88 -8.35 7.73
N GLU A 188 -12.57 -9.58 8.11
CA GLU A 188 -13.47 -10.74 8.00
C GLU A 188 -13.85 -11.26 9.39
N PHE A 189 -15.08 -11.74 9.55
CA PHE A 189 -15.62 -12.25 10.81
C PHE A 189 -15.64 -13.78 10.78
N ALA A 190 -14.52 -14.38 11.15
CA ALA A 190 -14.33 -15.83 11.13
C ALA A 190 -13.45 -16.29 12.29
N ALA A 191 -13.85 -17.36 12.99
CA ALA A 191 -13.00 -18.01 13.99
C ALA A 191 -12.03 -19.03 13.39
N ASP A 192 -12.30 -19.58 12.21
CA ASP A 192 -11.51 -20.67 11.61
C ASP A 192 -10.75 -20.23 10.35
N LEU A 193 -9.41 -20.17 10.48
CA LEU A 193 -8.47 -19.94 9.38
C LEU A 193 -8.53 -21.03 8.28
N SER A 194 -9.11 -22.20 8.56
CA SER A 194 -9.29 -23.27 7.58
C SER A 194 -10.38 -22.92 6.56
N GLN A 195 -11.40 -22.18 6.99
CA GLN A 195 -12.52 -21.74 6.16
C GLN A 195 -12.30 -20.37 5.52
N ALA A 196 -11.27 -19.66 5.95
CA ALA A 196 -10.89 -18.35 5.45
C ALA A 196 -9.95 -18.40 4.22
N PRO A 197 -9.95 -17.38 3.34
CA PRO A 197 -10.82 -16.21 3.44
C PRO A 197 -12.27 -16.50 3.06
N LEU A 198 -13.19 -15.80 3.71
CA LEU A 198 -14.63 -15.88 3.38
C LEU A 198 -14.99 -15.06 2.15
N ASN A 199 -14.12 -14.10 1.79
CA ASN A 199 -14.28 -13.21 0.66
C ASN A 199 -12.97 -13.15 -0.16
N THR A 200 -13.07 -13.16 -1.49
CA THR A 200 -11.93 -13.04 -2.41
C THR A 200 -11.80 -11.64 -3.00
N LYS A 201 -12.79 -10.80 -2.74
CA LYS A 201 -12.80 -9.39 -3.15
C LYS A 201 -12.97 -8.49 -1.92
N HIS A 202 -12.61 -7.22 -2.08
CA HIS A 202 -13.09 -6.16 -1.20
C HIS A 202 -13.82 -5.17 -2.11
N SER A 203 -15.10 -4.95 -1.82
CA SER A 203 -16.02 -4.28 -2.73
C SER A 203 -16.12 -5.02 -4.06
N THR A 204 -15.77 -4.36 -5.16
CA THR A 204 -15.77 -4.94 -6.51
C THR A 204 -14.36 -5.36 -6.95
N VAL A 205 -13.36 -5.08 -6.13
CA VAL A 205 -11.95 -5.11 -6.51
C VAL A 205 -11.29 -6.41 -6.03
N ASP A 206 -10.59 -7.06 -6.96
CA ASP A 206 -9.65 -8.13 -6.66
C ASP A 206 -8.24 -7.52 -6.55
N PHE A 207 -7.70 -7.54 -5.33
CA PHE A 207 -6.38 -6.98 -5.01
C PHE A 207 -5.21 -7.94 -5.26
N GLY A 208 -5.49 -9.19 -5.63
CA GLY A 208 -4.46 -10.14 -6.01
C GLY A 208 -4.74 -11.58 -5.61
N ALA A 209 -3.97 -12.47 -6.21
CA ALA A 209 -4.19 -13.91 -6.14
C ALA A 209 -3.65 -14.57 -4.86
N ASN A 210 -2.88 -13.86 -4.02
CA ASN A 210 -2.49 -14.36 -2.69
C ASN A 210 -3.20 -13.55 -1.62
N ALA A 211 -3.88 -14.24 -0.70
CA ALA A 211 -4.44 -13.66 0.51
C ALA A 211 -3.55 -14.00 1.72
N TYR A 212 -3.14 -12.97 2.44
CA TYR A 212 -2.42 -13.05 3.70
C TYR A 212 -3.40 -12.74 4.83
N LEU A 213 -3.70 -13.76 5.64
CA LEU A 213 -4.65 -13.69 6.75
C LEU A 213 -3.90 -13.52 8.06
N ILE A 214 -4.23 -12.46 8.79
CA ILE A 214 -3.60 -12.12 10.06
C ILE A 214 -4.66 -12.16 11.15
N ASP A 215 -4.39 -12.89 12.22
CA ASP A 215 -5.30 -12.98 13.36
C ASP A 215 -5.36 -11.67 14.17
N GLU A 216 -6.50 -11.43 14.82
CA GLU A 216 -6.69 -10.29 15.74
C GLU A 216 -5.64 -10.26 16.86
N GLN A 217 -5.16 -11.42 17.30
CA GLN A 217 -4.20 -11.50 18.41
C GLN A 217 -2.86 -10.82 18.06
N SER A 218 -2.48 -10.86 16.79
CA SER A 218 -1.30 -10.20 16.22
C SER A 218 -1.42 -8.68 16.21
N LEU A 219 -2.61 -8.15 16.49
CA LEU A 219 -2.93 -6.73 16.56
C LEU A 219 -2.97 -6.17 17.98
N ARG A 220 -2.94 -7.02 19.03
CA ARG A 220 -3.21 -6.60 20.43
C ARG A 220 -2.36 -5.45 20.98
N ASN A 221 -1.20 -5.16 20.39
CA ASN A 221 -0.34 -4.04 20.81
C ASN A 221 -0.19 -2.96 19.73
N LYS A 222 -0.97 -3.04 18.64
CA LYS A 222 -0.92 -2.06 17.56
C LYS A 222 -1.92 -0.95 17.81
N ILE A 223 -1.60 0.26 17.35
CA ILE A 223 -2.51 1.41 17.40
C ILE A 223 -3.08 1.59 16.01
N ILE A 224 -4.25 1.00 15.80
CA ILE A 224 -4.91 0.89 14.50
C ILE A 224 -6.25 1.61 14.55
N TYR A 225 -6.74 2.00 13.38
CA TYR A 225 -8.08 2.51 13.22
C TYR A 225 -8.84 1.69 12.17
N TYR A 226 -10.15 1.75 12.29
CA TYR A 226 -11.08 1.07 11.41
C TYR A 226 -12.05 2.07 10.81
N THR A 227 -12.45 1.81 9.57
CA THR A 227 -13.63 2.40 8.95
C THR A 227 -14.61 1.27 8.67
N LEU A 228 -15.90 1.61 8.61
CA LEU A 228 -16.93 0.61 8.34
C LEU A 228 -17.01 0.27 6.85
N CYS A 229 -16.57 1.16 5.97
CA CYS A 229 -16.47 0.99 4.52
C CYS A 229 -15.12 1.54 4.03
N ASP A 230 -14.89 1.54 2.72
CA ASP A 230 -13.81 2.30 2.08
C ASP A 230 -13.86 3.77 2.57
N HIS A 231 -12.70 4.28 3.01
CA HIS A 231 -12.59 5.61 3.61
C HIS A 231 -12.80 6.75 2.59
N PHE A 232 -12.57 6.49 1.30
CA PHE A 232 -12.79 7.47 0.25
C PHE A 232 -14.21 7.37 -0.32
N ASP A 233 -14.73 6.15 -0.49
CA ASP A 233 -16.06 5.87 -1.00
C ASP A 233 -16.89 5.06 0.01
N ASN A 234 -17.57 5.78 0.90
CA ASN A 234 -18.43 5.17 1.92
C ASN A 234 -19.82 4.79 1.40
N GLN A 235 -20.00 4.72 0.08
CA GLN A 235 -21.21 4.20 -0.53
C GLN A 235 -21.21 2.67 -0.47
N GLN A 236 -22.32 2.11 0.02
CA GLN A 236 -22.56 0.68 -0.11
C GLN A 236 -22.75 0.30 -1.60
N PHE A 237 -22.09 -0.77 -2.04
CA PHE A 237 -22.05 -1.14 -3.44
C PHE A 237 -23.35 -1.80 -3.95
N PRO A 238 -23.68 -1.62 -5.25
CA PRO A 238 -24.70 -2.39 -5.94
C PRO A 238 -24.70 -3.89 -5.62
N PHE A 239 -25.88 -4.48 -5.36
CA PHE A 239 -25.98 -5.93 -5.13
C PHE A 239 -25.35 -6.79 -6.24
N PHE A 240 -25.39 -6.33 -7.50
CA PHE A 240 -24.88 -7.08 -8.65
C PHE A 240 -23.34 -7.12 -8.73
N THR A 241 -22.65 -6.35 -7.89
CA THR A 241 -21.18 -6.37 -7.80
C THR A 241 -20.65 -7.12 -6.59
N HIS A 242 -21.51 -7.50 -5.64
CA HIS A 242 -21.11 -8.31 -4.48
C HIS A 242 -20.71 -9.71 -4.89
N GLU A 243 -19.76 -10.30 -4.16
CA GLU A 243 -19.28 -11.67 -4.38
C GLU A 243 -20.35 -12.71 -4.03
N HIS A 244 -21.07 -12.52 -2.91
CA HIS A 244 -22.08 -13.47 -2.42
C HIS A 244 -23.49 -13.13 -2.91
N GLN A 245 -23.68 -13.00 -4.23
CA GLN A 245 -24.97 -12.58 -4.80
C GLN A 245 -26.14 -13.47 -4.38
N GLU A 246 -25.92 -14.79 -4.28
CA GLU A 246 -26.96 -15.75 -3.87
C GLU A 246 -27.44 -15.54 -2.42
N PHE A 247 -26.59 -14.99 -1.56
CA PHE A 247 -26.99 -14.59 -0.21
C PHE A 247 -27.91 -13.36 -0.26
N ILE A 248 -27.49 -12.33 -1.00
CA ILE A 248 -28.18 -11.04 -1.07
C ILE A 248 -29.52 -11.14 -1.81
N LYS A 249 -29.62 -12.02 -2.81
CA LYS A 249 -30.85 -12.25 -3.61
C LYS A 249 -32.07 -12.61 -2.76
N GLN A 250 -31.85 -13.15 -1.55
CA GLN A 250 -32.90 -13.53 -0.60
C GLN A 250 -33.60 -12.31 0.03
N PHE A 251 -33.00 -11.12 -0.07
CA PHE A 251 -33.49 -9.88 0.54
C PHE A 251 -33.88 -8.86 -0.54
N PRO A 252 -35.08 -8.99 -1.15
CA PRO A 252 -35.44 -8.22 -2.34
C PRO A 252 -35.54 -6.71 -2.12
N GLN A 253 -35.83 -6.26 -0.90
CA GLN A 253 -35.87 -4.84 -0.55
C GLN A 253 -34.52 -4.37 0.02
N ALA A 254 -33.85 -5.17 0.86
CA ALA A 254 -32.56 -4.77 1.41
C ALA A 254 -31.50 -4.59 0.31
N LYS A 255 -31.55 -5.41 -0.75
CA LYS A 255 -30.59 -5.31 -1.88
C LYS A 255 -30.68 -4.00 -2.66
N ILE A 256 -31.84 -3.34 -2.69
CA ILE A 256 -32.01 -2.02 -3.33
C ILE A 256 -31.75 -0.88 -2.34
N GLU A 257 -31.87 -1.16 -1.04
CA GLU A 257 -31.52 -0.23 0.04
C GLU A 257 -30.01 -0.16 0.30
N ALA A 258 -29.25 -1.18 -0.11
CA ALA A 258 -27.78 -1.28 0.03
C ALA A 258 -26.99 -0.29 -0.85
N TYR A 259 -27.59 0.84 -1.23
CA TYR A 259 -26.95 1.98 -1.90
C TYR A 259 -26.83 3.20 -0.97
N ARG A 260 -26.95 2.97 0.34
CA ARG A 260 -26.84 4.03 1.35
C ARG A 260 -25.37 4.38 1.55
N HIS A 261 -25.12 5.64 1.90
CA HIS A 261 -23.81 6.08 2.35
C HIS A 261 -23.73 5.92 3.88
N ILE A 262 -22.58 5.51 4.37
CA ILE A 262 -22.31 5.41 5.81
C ILE A 262 -21.41 6.59 6.20
N HIS A 263 -22.05 7.65 6.70
CA HIS A 263 -21.38 8.86 7.13
C HIS A 263 -21.90 9.34 8.49
N GLY A 264 -21.12 10.22 9.12
CA GLY A 264 -21.53 11.07 10.22
C GLY A 264 -22.42 12.21 9.76
N ASP A 265 -22.67 13.17 10.64
CA ASP A 265 -23.71 14.18 10.41
C ASP A 265 -23.25 15.33 9.48
N LYS A 266 -21.98 15.35 9.05
CA LYS A 266 -21.40 16.40 8.19
C LYS A 266 -21.33 16.03 6.69
N GLY A 267 -22.05 14.98 6.27
CA GLY A 267 -22.20 14.60 4.86
C GLY A 267 -21.26 13.46 4.42
N VAL A 268 -21.24 13.14 3.13
CA VAL A 268 -20.63 11.89 2.61
C VAL A 268 -19.13 11.75 2.88
N HIS A 269 -18.39 12.85 3.05
CA HIS A 269 -16.97 12.80 3.40
C HIS A 269 -16.70 12.60 4.91
N ASP A 270 -17.74 12.69 5.74
CA ASP A 270 -17.69 12.46 7.19
C ASP A 270 -17.68 10.95 7.51
N VAL A 271 -16.67 10.23 7.03
CA VAL A 271 -16.61 8.77 7.20
C VAL A 271 -16.28 8.42 8.67
N PRO A 272 -17.10 7.62 9.37
CA PRO A 272 -16.82 7.24 10.75
C PRO A 272 -15.52 6.46 10.90
N ILE A 273 -14.67 6.92 11.83
CA ILE A 273 -13.39 6.31 12.16
C ILE A 273 -13.43 5.83 13.61
N PHE A 274 -13.07 4.57 13.84
CA PHE A 274 -13.06 3.96 15.17
C PHE A 274 -11.67 3.45 15.54
N ASN A 275 -11.27 3.67 16.79
CA ASN A 275 -10.10 2.99 17.35
C ASN A 275 -10.40 1.49 17.55
N GLN A 276 -9.37 0.71 17.89
CA GLN A 276 -9.51 -0.73 18.11
C GLN A 276 -10.51 -1.12 19.22
N LYS A 277 -10.68 -0.27 20.24
CA LYS A 277 -11.54 -0.58 21.40
C LYS A 277 -13.02 -0.41 21.06
N ASP A 278 -13.32 0.59 20.24
CA ASP A 278 -14.68 1.02 19.96
C ASP A 278 -15.26 0.32 18.72
N MET A 279 -14.41 -0.18 17.81
CA MET A 279 -14.83 -0.67 16.49
C MET A 279 -15.96 -1.69 16.54
N LYS A 280 -15.84 -2.80 17.30
CA LYS A 280 -16.84 -3.87 17.23
C LYS A 280 -18.19 -3.43 17.80
N LEU A 281 -18.16 -2.62 18.87
CA LEU A 281 -19.36 -2.02 19.42
C LEU A 281 -20.00 -1.07 18.40
N ALA A 282 -19.21 -0.17 17.81
CA ALA A 282 -19.70 0.76 16.80
C ALA A 282 -20.29 0.05 15.59
N LEU A 283 -19.60 -0.96 15.05
CA LEU A 283 -20.08 -1.79 13.94
C LEU A 283 -21.42 -2.44 14.27
N GLY A 284 -21.55 -3.05 15.46
CA GLY A 284 -22.80 -3.69 15.87
C GLY A 284 -23.96 -2.69 15.98
N LEU A 285 -23.71 -1.50 16.55
CA LEU A 285 -24.72 -0.45 16.63
C LEU A 285 -25.09 0.11 15.23
N HIS A 286 -24.11 0.32 14.36
CA HIS A 286 -24.38 0.72 12.97
C HIS A 286 -25.18 -0.35 12.22
N LEU A 287 -24.90 -1.63 12.44
CA LEU A 287 -25.66 -2.73 11.87
C LEU A 287 -27.11 -2.73 12.36
N ILE A 288 -27.33 -2.55 13.67
CA ILE A 288 -28.68 -2.43 14.25
C ILE A 288 -29.42 -1.23 13.66
N HIS A 289 -28.77 -0.08 13.57
CA HIS A 289 -29.35 1.11 12.94
C HIS A 289 -29.79 0.82 11.49
N PHE A 290 -28.92 0.18 10.71
CA PHE A 290 -29.24 -0.22 9.34
C PHE A 290 -30.46 -1.16 9.29
N ILE A 291 -30.49 -2.18 10.14
CA ILE A 291 -31.60 -3.15 10.24
C ILE A 291 -32.91 -2.45 10.60
N ARG A 292 -32.91 -1.56 11.61
CA ARG A 292 -34.11 -0.78 12.00
C ARG A 292 -34.67 0.00 10.80
N SER A 293 -33.80 0.64 10.04
CA SER A 293 -34.14 1.46 8.87
C SER A 293 -34.42 0.68 7.59
N SER A 294 -34.23 -0.64 7.57
CA SER A 294 -34.60 -1.45 6.40
C SER A 294 -36.11 -1.61 6.29
N LYS A 295 -36.66 -1.70 5.07
CA LYS A 295 -38.06 -2.06 4.82
C LYS A 295 -38.25 -3.54 4.51
N ASP A 296 -37.17 -4.31 4.52
CA ASP A 296 -37.18 -5.73 4.17
C ASP A 296 -37.46 -6.60 5.42
N PRO A 297 -38.66 -7.18 5.58
CA PRO A 297 -38.98 -8.00 6.74
C PRO A 297 -38.16 -9.29 6.78
N ILE A 298 -37.81 -9.87 5.62
CA ILE A 298 -37.04 -11.11 5.52
C ILE A 298 -35.62 -10.85 5.99
N PHE A 299 -35.04 -9.72 5.58
CA PHE A 299 -33.72 -9.30 6.07
C PHE A 299 -33.71 -9.07 7.58
N LYS A 300 -34.72 -8.38 8.13
CA LYS A 300 -34.82 -8.14 9.58
C LYS A 300 -34.90 -9.45 10.36
N GLU A 301 -35.75 -10.36 9.91
CA GLU A 301 -35.89 -11.68 10.54
C GLU A 301 -34.58 -12.47 10.50
N PHE A 302 -33.91 -12.49 9.34
CA PHE A 302 -32.61 -13.14 9.21
C PHE A 302 -31.55 -12.52 10.12
N ALA A 303 -31.44 -11.19 10.13
CA ALA A 303 -30.41 -10.47 10.86
C ALA A 303 -30.57 -10.58 12.39
N LEU A 304 -31.81 -10.71 12.87
CA LEU A 304 -32.15 -10.80 14.30
C LEU A 304 -32.39 -12.23 14.78
N LYS A 305 -32.13 -13.24 13.93
CA LYS A 305 -32.34 -14.65 14.29
C LYS A 305 -31.39 -15.11 15.40
N LYS A 306 -31.87 -16.03 16.24
CA LYS A 306 -31.10 -16.53 17.39
C LYS A 306 -29.94 -17.45 16.98
N ASP A 307 -30.05 -18.21 15.90
CA ASP A 307 -29.05 -19.23 15.59
C ASP A 307 -28.28 -18.85 14.30
N MET A 308 -27.48 -17.79 14.40
CA MET A 308 -26.63 -17.31 13.30
C MET A 308 -25.23 -17.92 13.40
N THR A 309 -24.76 -18.52 12.32
CA THR A 309 -23.38 -18.99 12.21
C THR A 309 -22.41 -17.82 11.97
N GLU A 310 -21.12 -18.00 12.26
CA GLU A 310 -20.11 -16.96 11.99
C GLU A 310 -20.04 -16.57 10.51
N LYS A 311 -20.14 -17.56 9.61
CA LYS A 311 -20.19 -17.32 8.17
C LYS A 311 -21.40 -16.48 7.75
N GLU A 312 -22.55 -16.67 8.41
CA GLU A 312 -23.73 -15.85 8.17
C GLU A 312 -23.56 -14.44 8.74
N LEU A 313 -22.91 -14.30 9.90
CA LEU A 313 -22.56 -13.01 10.48
C LEU A 313 -21.61 -12.23 9.57
N ASP A 314 -20.55 -12.87 9.06
CA ASP A 314 -19.62 -12.27 8.10
C ASP A 314 -20.36 -11.79 6.85
N ARG A 315 -21.24 -12.62 6.28
CA ARG A 315 -22.05 -12.26 5.12
C ARG A 315 -23.00 -11.10 5.40
N LEU A 316 -23.63 -11.08 6.57
CA LEU A 316 -24.49 -9.99 7.00
C LEU A 316 -23.71 -8.67 7.12
N ILE A 317 -22.53 -8.71 7.77
CA ILE A 317 -21.70 -7.51 7.94
C ILE A 317 -21.11 -7.05 6.61
N ASN A 318 -20.53 -7.95 5.81
CA ASN A 318 -19.93 -7.60 4.52
C ASN A 318 -20.96 -7.24 3.44
N PHE A 319 -22.22 -7.63 3.62
CA PHE A 319 -23.32 -7.09 2.81
C PHE A 319 -23.53 -5.59 3.07
N VAL A 320 -23.35 -5.14 4.32
CA VAL A 320 -23.70 -3.77 4.74
C VAL A 320 -22.47 -2.83 4.81
N PHE A 321 -21.31 -3.30 5.22
CA PHE A 321 -20.19 -2.45 5.64
C PHE A 321 -18.93 -2.69 4.80
N GLN A 322 -18.44 -3.93 4.73
CA GLN A 322 -17.07 -4.22 4.25
C GLN A 322 -16.00 -3.40 4.99
N PRO A 323 -15.78 -3.66 6.29
CA PRO A 323 -14.88 -2.83 7.09
C PRO A 323 -13.42 -2.94 6.67
N GLU A 324 -12.69 -1.84 6.83
CA GLU A 324 -11.25 -1.76 6.60
C GLU A 324 -10.49 -1.49 7.90
N CYS A 325 -9.34 -2.13 8.05
CA CYS A 325 -8.39 -1.88 9.12
C CYS A 325 -7.12 -1.23 8.56
N HIS A 326 -6.65 -0.22 9.29
CA HIS A 326 -5.53 0.62 8.90
C HIS A 326 -4.41 0.51 9.91
N ILE A 327 -3.29 -0.06 9.48
CA ILE A 327 -2.14 -0.38 10.34
C ILE A 327 -1.01 0.60 10.04
N PRO A 328 -0.51 1.38 11.02
CA PRO A 328 0.57 2.33 10.78
C PRO A 328 1.84 1.67 10.24
N GLN A 329 2.33 2.20 9.13
CA GLN A 329 3.59 1.97 8.44
C GLN A 329 3.87 0.55 7.94
N MET A 330 3.70 -0.48 8.77
CA MET A 330 4.03 -1.86 8.41
C MET A 330 3.29 -2.94 9.23
N VAL A 331 3.15 -4.09 8.60
CA VAL A 331 2.86 -5.38 9.23
C VAL A 331 4.12 -6.22 9.17
N ASN A 332 4.56 -6.72 10.32
CA ASN A 332 5.66 -7.66 10.44
C ASN A 332 5.26 -8.74 11.44
N THR A 333 4.94 -9.95 10.97
CA THR A 333 4.41 -11.04 11.81
C THR A 333 4.76 -12.42 11.26
N SER A 334 5.04 -13.36 12.15
CA SER A 334 5.11 -14.79 11.83
C SER A 334 3.78 -15.52 12.02
N ARG A 335 2.77 -14.82 12.58
CA ARG A 335 1.42 -15.33 12.80
C ARG A 335 0.53 -14.88 11.64
N TYR A 336 0.56 -15.66 10.58
CA TYR A 336 -0.29 -15.46 9.41
C TYR A 336 -0.56 -16.78 8.71
N SER A 337 -1.58 -16.80 7.86
CA SER A 337 -1.85 -17.86 6.90
C SER A 337 -1.83 -17.29 5.50
N GLU A 338 -1.13 -17.93 4.57
CA GLU A 338 -1.13 -17.58 3.16
C GLU A 338 -2.04 -18.53 2.40
N LYS A 339 -3.00 -17.97 1.64
CA LYS A 339 -3.97 -18.71 0.83
C LYS A 339 -3.86 -18.24 -0.61
N LYS A 340 -3.66 -19.19 -1.53
CA LYS A 340 -3.69 -18.92 -2.97
C LYS A 340 -5.14 -18.94 -3.45
N LEU A 341 -5.60 -17.82 -4.00
CA LEU A 341 -6.95 -17.63 -4.53
C LEU A 341 -7.03 -17.85 -6.05
N GLY A 342 -5.90 -17.70 -6.74
CA GLY A 342 -5.84 -17.88 -8.19
C GLY A 342 -4.41 -17.95 -8.71
N ASP A 343 -4.27 -18.07 -10.03
CA ASP A 343 -2.96 -17.97 -10.68
C ASP A 343 -2.54 -16.52 -10.90
N ILE A 344 -1.24 -16.27 -10.76
CA ILE A 344 -0.64 -14.97 -11.06
C ILE A 344 -0.11 -15.03 -12.50
N PRO A 345 -0.71 -14.29 -13.46
CA PRO A 345 -0.22 -14.21 -14.83
C PRO A 345 1.06 -13.37 -14.92
N LEU A 346 1.80 -13.48 -16.04
CA LEU A 346 3.08 -12.78 -16.25
C LEU A 346 2.98 -11.27 -15.99
N LYS A 347 1.93 -10.62 -16.53
CA LYS A 347 1.72 -9.18 -16.33
C LYS A 347 1.58 -8.81 -14.86
N ALA A 348 0.80 -9.58 -14.09
CA ALA A 348 0.62 -9.36 -12.67
C ALA A 348 1.92 -9.64 -11.88
N ALA A 349 2.68 -10.67 -12.26
CA ALA A 349 3.97 -10.98 -11.63
C ALA A 349 4.99 -9.85 -11.83
N VAL A 350 5.09 -9.29 -13.04
CA VAL A 350 5.95 -8.13 -13.34
C VAL A 350 5.48 -6.89 -12.56
N MET A 351 4.18 -6.57 -12.60
CA MET A 351 3.63 -5.40 -11.90
C MET A 351 3.83 -5.46 -10.39
N ALA A 352 3.79 -6.66 -9.82
CA ALA A 352 3.95 -6.91 -8.40
C ALA A 352 5.39 -7.21 -7.95
N SER A 353 6.35 -7.14 -8.88
CA SER A 353 7.75 -7.49 -8.64
C SER A 353 7.93 -8.86 -7.98
N ASN A 354 7.08 -9.83 -8.35
CA ASN A 354 7.08 -11.16 -7.75
C ASN A 354 8.10 -12.05 -8.45
N LEU A 355 9.36 -12.00 -7.99
CA LEU A 355 10.48 -12.72 -8.61
C LEU A 355 10.30 -14.24 -8.58
N LYS A 356 9.76 -14.77 -7.48
CA LYS A 356 9.48 -16.20 -7.35
C LYS A 356 8.54 -16.68 -8.45
N ARG A 357 7.47 -15.93 -8.71
CA ARG A 357 6.54 -16.26 -9.80
C ARG A 357 7.12 -15.95 -11.17
N LEU A 358 7.83 -14.84 -11.32
CA LEU A 358 8.48 -14.46 -12.58
C LEU A 358 9.43 -15.56 -13.06
N ASN A 359 10.28 -16.09 -12.18
CA ASN A 359 11.21 -17.18 -12.50
C ASN A 359 10.51 -18.48 -12.92
N GLN A 360 9.26 -18.70 -12.50
CA GLN A 360 8.46 -19.85 -12.94
C GLN A 360 7.84 -19.63 -14.32
N LEU A 361 7.55 -18.37 -14.67
CA LEU A 361 6.86 -18.01 -15.91
C LEU A 361 7.80 -17.68 -17.06
N VAL A 362 9.01 -17.21 -16.76
CA VAL A 362 10.02 -16.81 -17.74
C VAL A 362 11.06 -17.92 -17.87
N THR A 363 10.77 -18.87 -18.76
CA THR A 363 11.61 -20.05 -19.00
C THR A 363 12.30 -20.03 -20.36
N SER A 364 11.97 -19.04 -21.20
CA SER A 364 12.54 -18.87 -22.53
C SER A 364 12.86 -17.41 -22.83
N LYS A 365 13.72 -17.19 -23.83
CA LYS A 365 14.07 -15.86 -24.32
C LYS A 365 12.84 -15.07 -24.80
N ASN A 366 11.89 -15.75 -25.42
CA ASN A 366 10.63 -15.13 -25.86
C ASN A 366 9.80 -14.63 -24.67
N ASP A 367 9.73 -15.41 -23.59
CA ASP A 367 9.02 -14.98 -22.38
C ASP A 367 9.74 -13.85 -21.66
N ALA A 368 11.07 -13.83 -21.71
CA ALA A 368 11.87 -12.71 -21.22
C ALA A 368 11.61 -11.43 -22.01
N CYS A 369 11.46 -11.51 -23.34
CA CYS A 369 11.04 -10.39 -24.17
C CYS A 369 9.63 -9.88 -23.80
N LYS A 370 8.66 -10.79 -23.57
CA LYS A 370 7.32 -10.39 -23.10
C LYS A 370 7.37 -9.71 -21.73
N ALA A 371 8.14 -10.26 -20.79
CA ALA A 371 8.30 -9.68 -19.47
C ALA A 371 8.96 -8.30 -19.54
N MET A 372 9.98 -8.13 -20.39
CA MET A 372 10.68 -6.87 -20.62
C MET A 372 9.73 -5.79 -21.15
N VAL A 373 8.91 -6.10 -22.15
CA VAL A 373 7.88 -5.18 -22.68
C VAL A 373 6.96 -4.69 -21.57
N ILE A 374 6.45 -5.61 -20.75
CA ILE A 374 5.56 -5.26 -19.64
C ILE A 374 6.30 -4.41 -18.60
N ALA A 375 7.57 -4.72 -18.31
CA ALA A 375 8.38 -3.97 -17.36
C ALA A 375 8.63 -2.53 -17.83
N ILE A 376 8.89 -2.34 -19.13
CA ILE A 376 8.99 -1.01 -19.75
C ILE A 376 7.63 -0.28 -19.64
N GLU A 377 6.53 -0.93 -20.08
CA GLU A 377 5.18 -0.36 -20.09
C GLU A 377 4.77 0.16 -18.70
N LYS A 378 5.23 -0.52 -17.64
CA LYS A 378 4.89 -0.28 -16.23
C LYS A 378 6.00 0.41 -15.44
N ALA A 379 7.08 0.84 -16.08
CA ALA A 379 8.24 1.48 -15.46
C ALA A 379 8.82 0.69 -14.25
N LYS A 380 8.94 -0.64 -14.41
CA LYS A 380 9.47 -1.57 -13.39
C LYS A 380 10.97 -1.78 -13.54
N GLU A 381 11.72 -0.84 -13.00
CA GLU A 381 13.20 -0.80 -13.06
C GLU A 381 13.84 -2.05 -12.47
N ASP A 382 13.35 -2.51 -11.32
CA ASP A 382 13.82 -3.71 -10.63
C ASP A 382 13.68 -4.97 -11.49
N ILE A 383 12.57 -5.09 -12.22
CA ILE A 383 12.34 -6.22 -13.12
C ILE A 383 13.21 -6.12 -14.37
N VAL A 384 13.41 -4.92 -14.93
CA VAL A 384 14.35 -4.72 -16.05
C VAL A 384 15.77 -5.13 -15.64
N ASP A 385 16.24 -4.68 -14.47
CA ASP A 385 17.56 -5.01 -13.95
C ASP A 385 17.74 -6.53 -13.80
N ILE A 386 16.74 -7.24 -13.26
CA ILE A 386 16.78 -8.70 -13.09
C ILE A 386 16.74 -9.44 -14.42
N LEU A 387 15.90 -9.02 -15.37
CA LEU A 387 15.84 -9.64 -16.69
C LEU A 387 17.17 -9.51 -17.43
N LEU A 388 17.82 -8.33 -17.35
CA LEU A 388 19.14 -8.10 -17.96
C LEU A 388 20.29 -8.86 -17.28
N GLN A 389 20.14 -9.24 -16.01
CA GLN A 389 21.10 -10.10 -15.31
C GLN A 389 20.95 -11.57 -15.71
N GLN A 390 19.73 -12.02 -16.01
CA GLN A 390 19.43 -13.42 -16.28
C GLN A 390 19.45 -13.77 -17.78
N TRP A 391 19.23 -12.80 -18.65
CA TRP A 391 19.12 -13.00 -20.09
C TRP A 391 19.95 -11.97 -20.85
N GLU A 392 20.68 -12.42 -21.86
CA GLU A 392 21.42 -11.53 -22.76
C GLU A 392 20.47 -10.90 -23.78
N PHE A 393 20.29 -9.57 -23.76
CA PHE A 393 19.48 -8.84 -24.73
C PHE A 393 20.35 -8.12 -25.76
N THR A 394 19.94 -8.18 -27.03
CA THR A 394 20.58 -7.49 -28.15
C THR A 394 19.55 -6.71 -28.97
N SER A 395 20.00 -5.90 -29.92
CA SER A 395 19.12 -5.17 -30.83
C SER A 395 18.22 -6.09 -31.68
N LEU A 396 18.60 -7.36 -31.87
CA LEU A 396 17.80 -8.38 -32.57
C LEU A 396 16.54 -8.78 -31.81
N ASP A 397 16.48 -8.53 -30.50
CA ASP A 397 15.29 -8.83 -29.69
C ASP A 397 14.21 -7.75 -29.81
N ILE A 398 14.56 -6.53 -30.22
CA ILE A 398 13.61 -5.42 -30.31
C ILE A 398 12.46 -5.67 -31.30
N PRO A 399 12.68 -6.24 -32.50
CA PRO A 399 11.58 -6.64 -33.38
C PRO A 399 10.60 -7.63 -32.71
N ILE A 400 11.09 -8.56 -31.89
CA ILE A 400 10.25 -9.51 -31.13
C ILE A 400 9.41 -8.73 -30.11
N MET A 401 10.03 -7.82 -29.36
CA MET A 401 9.34 -6.96 -28.39
C MET A 401 8.27 -6.07 -29.05
N ARG A 402 8.55 -5.50 -30.23
CA ARG A 402 7.57 -4.71 -31.00
C ARG A 402 6.38 -5.54 -31.44
N ALA A 403 6.61 -6.78 -31.88
CA ALA A 403 5.55 -7.69 -32.28
C ALA A 403 4.62 -8.07 -31.11
N ILE A 404 5.12 -8.04 -29.87
CA ILE A 404 4.32 -8.28 -28.66
C ILE A 404 3.42 -7.09 -28.33
N ASN A 405 3.86 -5.85 -28.56
CA ASN A 405 3.17 -4.64 -28.07
C ASN A 405 2.43 -3.79 -29.15
N PHE A 406 2.31 -4.24 -30.40
CA PHE A 406 1.72 -3.44 -31.50
C PHE A 406 2.22 -1.98 -31.59
N GLY A 407 3.44 -1.69 -31.09
CA GLY A 407 3.91 -0.33 -30.87
C GLY A 407 5.44 -0.24 -30.84
N ASP A 408 5.96 0.98 -31.02
CA ASP A 408 7.39 1.26 -30.97
C ASP A 408 7.89 1.18 -29.51
N ILE A 409 8.95 0.41 -29.27
CA ILE A 409 9.55 0.31 -27.92
C ILE A 409 10.11 1.66 -27.48
N GLU A 410 10.66 2.42 -28.42
CA GLU A 410 11.11 3.80 -28.21
C GLU A 410 9.98 4.73 -27.74
N TYR A 411 8.76 4.54 -28.26
CA TYR A 411 7.60 5.28 -27.75
C TYR A 411 7.31 4.91 -26.30
N GLU A 412 7.30 3.61 -25.97
CA GLU A 412 7.06 3.14 -24.59
C GLU A 412 8.12 3.60 -23.60
N LEU A 413 9.38 3.73 -24.04
CA LEU A 413 10.49 4.23 -23.24
C LEU A 413 10.44 5.75 -23.01
N SER A 414 9.59 6.48 -23.73
CA SER A 414 9.50 7.95 -23.67
C SER A 414 8.10 8.51 -23.41
N LYS A 415 7.08 7.66 -23.26
CA LYS A 415 5.72 8.09 -22.96
C LYS A 415 5.63 8.73 -21.56
N ASN A 416 4.53 9.43 -21.31
CA ASN A 416 4.22 9.95 -19.97
C ASN A 416 4.36 8.83 -18.91
N SER A 417 5.08 9.11 -17.82
CA SER A 417 5.41 8.18 -16.72
C SER A 417 6.38 7.03 -17.06
N ALA A 418 7.06 7.07 -18.20
CA ALA A 418 8.19 6.17 -18.46
C ALA A 418 9.35 6.44 -17.49
N SER A 419 10.18 5.42 -17.26
CA SER A 419 11.38 5.57 -16.41
C SER A 419 12.58 6.02 -17.23
N THR A 420 13.13 7.18 -16.88
CA THR A 420 14.39 7.69 -17.43
C THR A 420 15.56 6.74 -17.16
N LYS A 421 15.53 5.96 -16.07
CA LYS A 421 16.54 4.92 -15.78
C LYS A 421 16.45 3.76 -16.76
N ILE A 422 15.25 3.26 -17.07
CA ILE A 422 15.07 2.19 -18.07
C ILE A 422 15.54 2.68 -19.45
N LEU A 423 15.14 3.88 -19.88
CA LEU A 423 15.57 4.46 -21.15
C LEU A 423 17.11 4.56 -21.23
N ARG A 424 17.76 5.05 -20.17
CA ARG A 424 19.23 5.13 -20.08
C ARG A 424 19.87 3.78 -20.37
N VAL A 425 19.43 2.73 -19.68
CA VAL A 425 19.98 1.37 -19.85
C VAL A 425 19.82 0.88 -21.29
N PHE A 426 18.68 1.15 -21.92
CA PHE A 426 18.42 0.77 -23.31
C PHE A 426 19.31 1.52 -24.30
N LEU A 427 19.57 2.80 -24.08
CA LEU A 427 20.49 3.62 -24.90
C LEU A 427 21.95 3.20 -24.70
N GLU A 428 22.41 3.06 -23.45
CA GLU A 428 23.78 2.69 -23.11
C GLU A 428 24.18 1.31 -23.65
N ARG A 429 23.21 0.37 -23.71
CA ARG A 429 23.41 -0.96 -24.29
C ARG A 429 23.20 -1.01 -25.80
N GLY A 430 22.87 0.10 -26.45
CA GLY A 430 22.59 0.14 -27.89
C GLY A 430 21.41 -0.74 -28.31
N LEU A 431 20.45 -0.96 -27.40
CA LEU A 431 19.27 -1.77 -27.69
C LEU A 431 18.31 -1.02 -28.61
N VAL A 432 18.22 0.31 -28.47
CA VAL A 432 17.35 1.17 -29.27
C VAL A 432 18.10 2.34 -29.90
N GLU A 433 17.57 2.85 -31.00
CA GLU A 433 18.10 4.02 -31.69
C GLU A 433 17.50 5.30 -31.10
N VAL A 434 18.35 6.21 -30.60
CA VAL A 434 17.93 7.47 -29.97
C VAL A 434 17.03 8.33 -30.87
N ASN A 435 17.29 8.30 -32.18
CA ASN A 435 16.60 9.09 -33.21
C ASN A 435 15.57 8.27 -33.99
N LYS A 436 15.09 7.16 -33.42
CA LYS A 436 14.04 6.36 -34.06
C LYS A 436 12.78 7.20 -34.22
N ILE A 437 12.35 7.38 -35.46
CA ILE A 437 11.04 7.95 -35.76
C ILE A 437 9.97 6.89 -35.44
N PHE A 438 8.99 7.27 -34.63
CA PHE A 438 7.85 6.42 -34.34
C PHE A 438 7.05 6.15 -35.61
N LYS A 439 6.60 4.90 -35.77
CA LYS A 439 5.75 4.48 -36.88
C LYS A 439 4.28 4.42 -36.47
N ASN A 440 4.02 4.13 -35.20
CA ASN A 440 2.67 3.89 -34.71
C ASN A 440 2.15 5.12 -33.94
N THR A 441 2.08 5.06 -32.61
CA THR A 441 1.62 6.17 -31.79
C THR A 441 2.57 7.36 -31.90
N ASN A 442 2.02 8.57 -32.09
CA ASN A 442 2.76 9.79 -32.40
C ASN A 442 3.70 9.61 -33.63
N GLY A 443 3.21 8.94 -34.67
CA GLY A 443 4.00 8.69 -35.88
C GLY A 443 4.63 9.97 -36.46
N GLY A 444 5.92 9.91 -36.78
CA GLY A 444 6.71 11.06 -37.21
C GLY A 444 7.48 11.77 -36.09
N ASP A 445 7.10 11.56 -34.83
CA ASP A 445 7.83 12.06 -33.67
C ASP A 445 8.99 11.13 -33.27
N THR A 446 9.83 11.62 -32.36
CA THR A 446 10.92 10.87 -31.71
C THR A 446 10.74 10.83 -30.19
N MET A 447 11.60 10.09 -29.50
CA MET A 447 11.65 10.11 -28.03
C MET A 447 11.85 11.52 -27.47
N LEU A 448 12.60 12.38 -28.17
CA LEU A 448 12.82 13.77 -27.73
C LEU A 448 11.54 14.60 -27.82
N ASP A 449 10.74 14.42 -28.88
CA ASP A 449 9.46 15.12 -29.00
C ASP A 449 8.49 14.72 -27.89
N ASN A 450 8.44 13.43 -27.54
CA ASN A 450 7.66 12.95 -26.40
C ASN A 450 8.16 13.57 -25.07
N ALA A 451 9.46 13.53 -24.80
CA ALA A 451 10.03 14.08 -23.57
C ALA A 451 9.74 15.58 -23.42
N ILE A 452 9.81 16.36 -24.50
CA ILE A 452 9.42 17.78 -24.52
C ILE A 452 7.91 17.94 -24.29
N LYS A 453 7.07 17.14 -24.97
CA LYS A 453 5.62 17.19 -24.84
C LYS A 453 5.12 16.95 -23.41
N TYR A 454 5.85 16.15 -22.64
CA TYR A 454 5.51 15.81 -21.25
C TYR A 454 6.30 16.62 -20.21
N ASP A 455 7.04 17.65 -20.63
CA ASP A 455 7.89 18.50 -19.77
C ASP A 455 8.89 17.70 -18.90
N ASP A 456 9.37 16.56 -19.41
CA ASP A 456 10.34 15.70 -18.71
C ASP A 456 11.77 16.18 -18.97
N ASN A 457 12.19 17.18 -18.20
CA ASN A 457 13.53 17.78 -18.33
C ASN A 457 14.67 16.79 -18.12
N GLU A 458 14.49 15.79 -17.24
CA GLU A 458 15.52 14.77 -17.00
C GLU A 458 15.72 13.91 -18.26
N MET A 459 14.62 13.45 -18.85
CA MET A 459 14.63 12.66 -20.07
C MET A 459 15.13 13.47 -21.27
N VAL A 460 14.76 14.75 -21.39
CA VAL A 460 15.30 15.66 -22.42
C VAL A 460 16.82 15.76 -22.30
N CYS A 461 17.34 15.95 -21.09
CA CYS A 461 18.78 16.04 -20.86
C CYS A 461 19.49 14.73 -21.19
N LEU A 462 18.91 13.59 -20.82
CA LEU A 462 19.43 12.27 -21.16
C LEU A 462 19.50 12.09 -22.68
N LEU A 463 18.38 12.28 -23.38
CA LEU A 463 18.27 12.08 -24.83
C LEU A 463 19.26 12.98 -25.60
N LYS A 464 19.39 14.26 -25.21
CA LYS A 464 20.37 15.17 -25.83
C LYS A 464 21.82 14.71 -25.66
N LYS A 465 22.19 14.10 -24.52
CA LYS A 465 23.53 13.50 -24.33
C LYS A 465 23.83 12.38 -25.32
N PHE A 466 22.79 11.68 -25.77
CA PHE A 466 22.89 10.64 -26.80
C PHE A 466 22.69 11.19 -28.22
N GLY A 467 22.64 12.52 -28.42
CA GLY A 467 22.49 13.12 -29.74
C GLY A 467 21.06 13.07 -30.30
N ALA A 468 20.06 13.05 -29.43
CA ALA A 468 18.67 13.09 -29.86
C ALA A 468 18.33 14.40 -30.58
N VAL A 469 17.59 14.28 -31.68
CA VAL A 469 17.02 15.39 -32.44
C VAL A 469 15.52 15.16 -32.61
N ARG A 470 14.79 16.22 -32.94
CA ARG A 470 13.33 16.14 -33.13
C ARG A 470 12.98 15.48 -34.45
N GLY A 471 11.83 14.80 -34.51
CA GLY A 471 11.36 14.13 -35.72
C GLY A 471 11.25 15.07 -36.93
N LYS A 472 10.76 16.29 -36.70
CA LYS A 472 10.68 17.34 -37.73
C LYS A 472 12.03 17.70 -38.35
N GLU A 473 13.11 17.65 -37.58
CA GLU A 473 14.47 17.97 -38.05
C GLU A 473 15.03 16.82 -38.91
N LEU A 474 14.68 15.57 -38.57
CA LEU A 474 15.03 14.39 -39.38
C LEU A 474 14.25 14.33 -40.69
N SER A 475 12.95 14.67 -40.66
CA SER A 475 12.12 14.72 -41.87
C SER A 475 12.52 15.86 -42.81
N GLY A 476 13.02 16.98 -42.28
CA GLY A 476 13.51 18.12 -43.07
C GLY A 476 14.83 17.85 -43.79
N ASN A 477 15.74 17.07 -43.19
CA ASN A 477 17.04 16.73 -43.80
C ASN A 477 16.93 15.72 -44.95
N ASN A 478 15.92 14.84 -44.95
CA ASN A 478 15.68 13.93 -46.08
C ASN A 478 15.14 14.64 -47.33
N ALA A 479 14.58 15.85 -47.21
CA ALA A 479 14.12 16.63 -48.35
C ALA A 479 15.26 17.37 -49.10
N GLN A 480 16.44 17.54 -48.47
CA GLN A 480 17.59 18.23 -49.08
C GLN A 480 18.55 17.31 -49.84
N ILE A 481 18.41 15.98 -49.73
CA ILE A 481 19.31 15.01 -50.39
C ILE A 481 18.90 14.72 -51.86
N HIS A 482 17.74 15.21 -52.31
CA HIS A 482 17.30 15.07 -53.72
C HIS A 482 17.47 16.32 -54.60
N ILE A 483 18.26 17.29 -54.16
CA ILE A 483 18.72 18.39 -55.02
C ILE A 483 20.23 18.53 -54.91
N ARG A 484 20.96 17.63 -55.56
CA ARG A 484 22.28 17.89 -56.14
C ARG A 484 22.42 17.13 -57.45
#